data_AF-A0A6J4L137-F1
#
_entry.id   AF-A0A6J4L137-F1
#
_cell.length_a   1.000
_cell.length_b   1.000
_cell.length_c   1.000
_cell.angle_alpha   90.00
_cell.angle_beta   90.00
_cell.angle_gamma   90.00
#
_symmetry.space_group_name_H-M   'P 1'
#
loop_
_entity.id
_entity.type
_entity.pdbx_description
1 polymer ?
#
loop_
_entity_poly.entity_id
_entity_poly.type
_entity_poly.pdbx_seq_one_letter_code
_entity_poly.pdbx_strand_id
1 'polypeptide(L)'
;MPVPTLVAEATRRSGVVWVSADGVAPRLVWHLWHEDAMYVVGGGEEQELPPLEDRAVVVVRSRARQSDRVVEWAADVSRVEPGTPLWDEVAPRLAVERLNARSATDLPEQWAASSSVLRFAPRE
;
A
#
# COMPACT_ATOMS: atom_id res chain seq x y z
N MET A 1 8.73 -15.88 9.92
CA MET A 1 8.11 -14.57 9.66
C MET A 1 9.16 -13.50 9.94
N PRO A 2 9.33 -12.48 9.07
CA PRO A 2 10.33 -11.43 9.29
C PRO A 2 10.00 -10.61 10.54
N VAL A 3 11.02 -10.11 11.23
CA VAL A 3 10.81 -9.24 12.39
C VAL A 3 10.08 -7.95 11.98
N PRO A 4 9.09 -7.45 12.76
CA PRO A 4 8.28 -6.27 12.38
C PRO A 4 9.12 -5.04 11.99
N THR A 5 10.24 -4.82 12.68
CA THR A 5 11.16 -3.72 12.38
C THR A 5 11.79 -3.85 10.98
N LEU A 6 12.13 -5.06 10.53
CA LEU A 6 12.68 -5.27 9.18
C LEU A 6 11.62 -5.00 8.12
N VAL A 7 10.37 -5.45 8.35
CA VAL A 7 9.24 -5.20 7.43
C VAL A 7 9.02 -3.70 7.26
N ALA A 8 8.91 -2.97 8.37
CA ALA A 8 8.68 -1.53 8.35
C ALA A 8 9.84 -0.78 7.67
N GLU A 9 11.08 -1.06 8.06
CA GLU A 9 12.26 -0.41 7.50
C GLU A 9 12.44 -0.71 6.00
N ALA A 10 12.30 -1.97 5.60
CA ALA A 10 12.45 -2.35 4.20
C ALA A 10 11.35 -1.73 3.33
N THR A 11 10.10 -1.74 3.80
CA THR A 11 8.95 -1.20 3.06
C THR A 11 9.05 0.32 2.93
N ARG A 12 9.33 1.06 4.02
CA ARG A 12 9.56 2.53 3.96
C ARG A 12 10.69 2.92 3.02
N ARG A 13 11.75 2.11 2.99
CA ARG A 13 12.90 2.31 2.08
C ARG A 13 12.62 1.84 0.66
N SER A 14 11.43 1.35 0.35
CA SER A 14 11.01 1.09 -1.03
C SER A 14 10.00 2.14 -1.46
N GLY A 15 10.08 2.56 -2.74
CA GLY A 15 9.04 3.46 -3.30
C GLY A 15 7.87 2.69 -3.90
N VAL A 16 8.08 1.39 -4.15
CA VAL A 16 7.12 0.47 -4.73
C VAL A 16 7.35 -0.93 -4.17
N VAL A 17 6.29 -1.74 -4.09
CA VAL A 17 6.36 -3.14 -3.66
C VAL A 17 5.55 -4.01 -4.60
N TRP A 18 5.82 -5.30 -4.59
CA TRP A 18 5.00 -6.27 -5.30
C TRP A 18 3.94 -6.81 -4.34
N VAL A 19 2.67 -6.73 -4.75
CA VAL A 19 1.52 -7.25 -3.99
C VAL A 19 0.87 -8.36 -4.79
N SER A 20 0.61 -9.50 -4.16
CA SER A 20 -0.15 -10.61 -4.75
C SER A 20 -1.35 -10.99 -3.89
N ALA A 21 -2.44 -11.33 -4.57
CA ALA A 21 -3.53 -12.13 -4.04
C ALA A 21 -3.27 -13.62 -4.33
N ASP A 22 -3.94 -14.52 -3.61
CA ASP A 22 -3.76 -15.96 -3.77
C ASP A 22 -4.05 -16.43 -5.20
N GLY A 23 -3.09 -17.13 -5.80
CA GLY A 23 -3.20 -17.67 -7.16
C GLY A 23 -3.12 -16.62 -8.29
N VAL A 24 -2.86 -15.35 -7.98
CA VAL A 24 -2.79 -14.26 -8.96
C VAL A 24 -1.37 -13.72 -9.09
N ALA A 25 -0.98 -13.36 -10.32
CA ALA A 25 0.32 -12.72 -10.57
C ALA A 25 0.47 -11.41 -9.77
N PRO A 26 1.64 -11.16 -9.15
CA PRO A 26 1.86 -9.97 -8.35
C PRO A 26 1.85 -8.70 -9.20
N ARG A 27 1.34 -7.60 -8.64
CA ARG A 27 1.39 -6.27 -9.23
C ARG A 27 2.33 -5.35 -8.47
N LEU A 28 3.04 -4.51 -9.20
CA LEU A 28 3.89 -3.48 -8.62
C LEU A 28 3.02 -2.28 -8.24
N VAL A 29 3.06 -1.87 -6.97
CA VAL A 29 2.23 -0.77 -6.45
C VAL A 29 3.08 0.23 -5.67
N TRP A 30 2.75 1.51 -5.76
CA TRP A 30 3.24 2.52 -4.82
C TRP A 30 2.40 2.49 -3.55
N HIS A 31 2.98 2.98 -2.45
CA HIS A 31 2.36 2.89 -1.14
C HIS A 31 2.84 4.01 -0.21
N LEU A 32 2.15 4.18 0.90
CA LEU A 32 2.60 4.88 2.09
C LEU A 32 2.83 3.85 3.19
N TRP A 33 3.91 3.95 3.96
CA TRP A 33 3.98 3.29 5.26
C TRP A 33 3.69 4.34 6.33
N HIS A 34 2.72 4.08 7.21
CA HIS A 34 2.38 4.97 8.31
C HIS A 34 2.15 4.16 9.58
N GLU A 35 2.78 4.58 10.68
CA GLU A 35 2.84 3.83 11.94
C GLU A 35 3.28 2.37 11.75
N ASP A 36 2.33 1.43 11.80
CA ASP A 36 2.51 -0.02 11.83
C ASP A 36 2.09 -0.73 10.54
N ALA A 37 1.57 0.00 9.55
CA ALA A 37 0.95 -0.59 8.37
C ALA A 37 1.34 0.10 7.07
N MET A 38 1.17 -0.63 5.98
CA MET A 38 1.24 -0.09 4.62
C MET A 38 -0.16 0.29 4.15
N TYR A 39 -0.27 1.43 3.48
CA TYR A 39 -1.51 1.94 2.90
C TYR A 39 -1.34 2.11 1.40
N VAL A 40 -2.34 1.68 0.64
CA VAL A 40 -2.33 1.69 -0.82
C VAL A 40 -3.67 2.23 -1.30
N VAL A 41 -3.65 3.15 -2.26
CA VAL A 41 -4.85 3.51 -3.01
C VAL A 41 -4.87 2.76 -4.34
N GLY A 42 -6.05 2.36 -4.80
CA GLY A 42 -6.25 1.81 -6.13
C GLY A 42 -7.70 1.73 -6.58
N GLY A 43 -7.89 1.40 -7.86
CA GLY A 43 -9.19 1.49 -8.54
C GLY A 43 -9.51 2.91 -9.05
N GLY A 44 -10.54 3.04 -9.88
CA GLY A 44 -10.85 4.31 -10.55
C GLY A 44 -9.73 4.72 -11.51
N GLU A 45 -9.24 5.96 -11.38
CA GLU A 45 -8.07 6.47 -12.12
C GLU A 45 -6.72 6.14 -11.45
N GLU A 46 -6.74 5.50 -10.28
CA GLU A 46 -5.54 5.06 -9.58
C GLU A 46 -5.05 3.69 -10.05
N GLN A 47 -3.88 3.28 -9.56
CA GLN A 47 -3.24 2.02 -9.92
C GLN A 47 -4.18 0.81 -9.79
N GLU A 48 -4.04 -0.14 -10.71
CA GLU A 48 -4.75 -1.42 -10.63
C GLU A 48 -4.16 -2.29 -9.52
N LEU A 49 -5.02 -2.70 -8.59
CA LEU A 49 -4.66 -3.66 -7.56
C LEU A 49 -4.99 -5.09 -8.04
N PRO A 50 -4.28 -6.11 -7.54
CA PRO A 50 -4.78 -7.48 -7.66
C PRO A 50 -6.16 -7.60 -6.98
N PRO A 51 -6.96 -8.63 -7.28
CA PRO A 51 -8.25 -8.86 -6.64
C PRO A 51 -8.02 -9.31 -5.18
N LEU A 52 -7.76 -8.35 -4.31
CA LEU A 52 -7.46 -8.54 -2.90
C LEU A 52 -8.76 -8.79 -2.13
N GLU A 53 -8.76 -9.84 -1.32
CA GLU A 53 -9.79 -10.07 -0.30
C GLU A 53 -9.29 -9.55 1.06
N ASP A 54 -9.25 -10.38 2.10
CA ASP A 54 -8.74 -10.04 3.43
C ASP A 54 -7.22 -10.31 3.59
N ARG A 55 -6.55 -10.82 2.53
CA ARG A 55 -5.14 -11.24 2.59
C ARG A 55 -4.34 -10.77 1.38
N ALA A 56 -3.06 -10.51 1.64
CA ALA A 56 -2.07 -10.31 0.60
C ALA A 56 -0.71 -10.87 1.01
N VAL A 57 0.14 -11.13 0.02
CA VAL A 57 1.58 -11.24 0.21
C VAL A 57 2.24 -10.02 -0.40
N VAL A 58 3.13 -9.40 0.37
CA VAL A 58 3.90 -8.21 -0.04
C VAL A 58 5.37 -8.60 -0.14
N VAL A 59 5.97 -8.31 -1.29
CA VAL A 59 7.39 -8.57 -1.56
C VAL A 59 8.10 -7.26 -1.81
N VAL A 60 9.07 -6.97 -0.96
CA VAL A 60 9.99 -5.83 -1.11
C VAL A 60 11.26 -6.32 -1.79
N ARG A 61 11.66 -5.65 -2.88
CA ARG A 61 12.88 -5.97 -3.63
C ARG A 61 13.97 -4.93 -3.43
N SER A 62 15.21 -5.34 -3.66
CA SER A 62 16.37 -4.48 -3.52
C SER A 62 16.40 -3.41 -4.62
N ARG A 63 16.65 -2.16 -4.23
CA ARG A 63 16.88 -1.05 -5.17
C ARG A 63 18.19 -1.22 -5.96
N ALA A 64 19.18 -1.91 -5.41
CA ALA A 64 20.48 -2.13 -6.05
C ALA A 64 20.47 -3.29 -7.06
N ARG A 65 19.66 -4.32 -6.79
CA ARG A 65 19.49 -5.49 -7.65
C ARG A 65 18.03 -5.90 -7.63
N GLN A 66 17.28 -5.51 -8.65
CA GLN A 66 15.82 -5.71 -8.68
C GLN A 66 15.38 -7.20 -8.70
N SER A 67 16.29 -8.12 -8.98
CA SER A 67 16.08 -9.56 -8.83
C SER A 67 16.04 -10.02 -7.37
N ASP A 68 16.68 -9.28 -6.48
CA ASP A 68 16.96 -9.73 -5.13
C ASP A 68 15.82 -9.29 -4.20
N ARG A 69 15.26 -10.26 -3.46
CA ARG A 69 14.21 -10.04 -2.47
C ARG A 69 14.83 -9.61 -1.15
N VAL A 70 14.36 -8.50 -0.59
CA VAL A 70 14.78 -8.00 0.72
C VAL A 70 13.94 -8.63 1.82
N VAL A 71 12.61 -8.54 1.69
CA VAL A 71 11.66 -9.13 2.63
C VAL A 71 10.38 -9.52 1.92
N GLU A 72 9.72 -10.55 2.44
CA GLU A 72 8.38 -10.98 2.07
C GLU A 72 7.56 -11.15 3.33
N TRP A 73 6.34 -10.61 3.33
CA TRP A 73 5.46 -10.65 4.49
C TRP A 73 3.99 -10.80 4.07
N ALA A 74 3.24 -11.53 4.88
CA ALA A 74 1.80 -11.67 4.73
C ALA A 74 1.09 -10.52 5.44
N ALA A 75 -0.01 -10.05 4.86
CA ALA A 75 -0.79 -8.93 5.38
C ALA A 75 -2.26 -9.29 5.58
N ASP A 76 -2.85 -8.78 6.65
CA ASP A 76 -4.30 -8.56 6.75
C ASP A 76 -4.66 -7.31 5.95
N VAL A 77 -5.57 -7.46 4.99
CA VAL A 77 -6.04 -6.37 4.13
C VAL A 77 -7.41 -5.92 4.60
N SER A 78 -7.56 -4.62 4.80
CA SER A 78 -8.84 -4.00 5.17
C SER A 78 -9.02 -2.68 4.45
N ARG A 79 -10.27 -2.31 4.17
CA ARG A 79 -10.60 -1.01 3.60
C ARG A 79 -10.54 0.06 4.68
N VAL A 80 -9.94 1.20 4.35
CA VAL A 80 -10.04 2.42 5.16
C VAL A 80 -11.26 3.20 4.66
N GLU A 81 -12.30 3.29 5.49
CA GLU A 81 -13.55 3.91 5.06
C GLU A 81 -13.47 5.44 5.12
N PRO A 82 -13.94 6.17 4.07
CA PRO A 82 -14.04 7.62 4.09
C PRO A 82 -14.82 8.16 5.30
N GLY A 83 -14.34 9.27 5.86
CA GLY A 83 -14.95 9.92 7.02
C GLY A 83 -14.69 9.23 8.37
N THR A 84 -13.82 8.22 8.40
CA THR A 84 -13.32 7.64 9.65
C THR A 84 -12.06 8.36 10.15
N PRO A 85 -11.74 8.30 11.46
CA PRO A 85 -10.51 8.91 11.96
C PRO A 85 -9.24 8.40 11.27
N LEU A 86 -9.21 7.11 10.93
CA LEU A 86 -8.09 6.52 10.19
C LEU A 86 -7.97 7.12 8.78
N TRP A 87 -9.09 7.36 8.10
CA TRP A 87 -9.10 8.02 6.80
C TRP A 87 -8.54 9.44 6.86
N ASP A 88 -9.04 10.23 7.80
CA ASP A 88 -8.62 11.62 8.01
C ASP A 88 -7.11 11.72 8.31
N GLU A 89 -6.54 10.66 8.88
CA GLU A 89 -5.12 10.53 9.10
C GLU A 89 -4.36 10.12 7.83
N VAL A 90 -4.73 9.02 7.17
CA VAL A 90 -3.86 8.43 6.13
C VAL A 90 -4.08 9.00 4.73
N ALA A 91 -5.31 9.40 4.39
CA ALA A 91 -5.62 9.84 3.03
C ALA A 91 -4.87 11.13 2.64
N PRO A 92 -4.77 12.18 3.50
CA PRO A 92 -3.97 13.36 3.17
C PRO A 92 -2.47 13.05 3.02
N ARG A 93 -1.94 12.09 3.78
CA ARG A 93 -0.54 11.67 3.70
C ARG A 93 -0.27 10.89 2.41
N LEU A 94 -1.16 9.98 2.04
CA LEU A 94 -1.10 9.27 0.75
C LEU A 94 -1.14 10.25 -0.43
N ALA A 95 -1.96 11.31 -0.34
CA ALA A 95 -2.08 12.31 -1.38
C ALA A 95 -0.76 13.07 -1.64
N VAL A 96 0.06 13.27 -0.61
CA VAL A 96 1.40 13.86 -0.73
C VAL A 96 2.37 12.92 -1.45
N GLU A 97 2.28 11.61 -1.20
CA GLU A 97 3.13 10.60 -1.87
C GLU A 97 2.75 10.37 -3.34
N ARG A 98 1.53 10.74 -3.74
CA ARG A 98 1.04 10.56 -5.11
C ARG A 98 1.78 11.48 -6.09
N LEU A 99 2.78 10.93 -6.76
CA LEU A 99 3.58 11.64 -7.76
C LEU A 99 2.72 12.12 -8.95
N ASN A 100 3.04 13.29 -9.50
CA ASN A 100 2.37 13.90 -10.66
C ASN A 100 0.89 14.27 -10.43
N ALA A 101 0.43 14.39 -9.18
CA ALA A 101 -0.93 14.85 -8.88
C ALA A 101 -1.12 16.27 -9.42
N ARG A 102 -2.28 16.56 -10.03
CA ARG A 102 -2.61 17.95 -10.39
C ARG A 102 -2.87 18.81 -9.15
N SER A 103 -3.49 18.23 -8.12
CA SER A 103 -3.76 18.85 -6.82
C SER A 103 -3.81 17.74 -5.77
N ALA A 104 -2.94 17.79 -4.76
CA ALA A 104 -2.96 16.82 -3.67
C ALA A 104 -4.11 17.06 -2.68
N THR A 105 -4.61 18.30 -2.60
CA THR A 105 -5.68 18.68 -1.67
C THR A 105 -7.01 18.00 -1.99
N ASP A 106 -7.30 17.81 -3.28
CA ASP A 106 -8.59 17.27 -3.74
C ASP A 106 -8.59 15.74 -3.87
N LEU A 107 -7.42 15.09 -3.77
CA LEU A 107 -7.29 13.64 -3.95
C LEU A 107 -8.09 12.82 -2.93
N PRO A 108 -8.09 13.13 -1.62
CA PRO A 108 -8.91 12.37 -0.68
C PRO A 108 -10.39 12.35 -1.06
N GLU A 109 -10.97 13.49 -1.47
CA GLU A 109 -12.38 13.52 -1.89
C GLU A 109 -12.62 12.68 -3.17
N GLN A 110 -11.71 12.77 -4.15
CA GLN A 110 -11.79 11.97 -5.38
C GLN A 110 -11.68 10.47 -5.10
N TRP A 111 -10.78 10.08 -4.19
CA TRP A 111 -10.59 8.69 -3.80
C TRP A 111 -11.79 8.15 -3.03
N ALA A 112 -12.41 8.95 -2.17
CA ALA A 112 -13.64 8.57 -1.48
C ALA A 112 -14.78 8.25 -2.47
N ALA A 113 -14.83 8.97 -3.59
CA ALA A 113 -15.89 8.81 -4.60
C ALA A 113 -15.63 7.67 -5.60
N SER A 114 -14.36 7.40 -5.96
CA SER A 114 -14.03 6.57 -7.14
C SER A 114 -12.93 5.53 -6.91
N SER A 115 -12.28 5.52 -5.75
CA SER A 115 -11.15 4.64 -5.46
C SER A 115 -11.33 3.89 -4.13
N SER A 116 -10.34 3.09 -3.80
CA SER A 116 -10.27 2.34 -2.55
C SER A 116 -8.93 2.59 -1.88
N VAL A 117 -8.95 3.01 -0.61
CA VAL A 117 -7.75 3.02 0.23
C VAL A 117 -7.76 1.76 1.08
N LEU A 118 -6.70 0.97 0.96
CA LEU A 118 -6.53 -0.30 1.65
C LEU A 118 -5.38 -0.21 2.64
N ARG A 119 -5.59 -0.74 3.84
CA ARG A 119 -4.59 -0.95 4.89
C ARG A 119 -4.10 -2.40 4.84
N PHE A 120 -2.79 -2.57 4.87
CA PHE A 120 -2.08 -3.84 4.90
C PHE A 120 -1.31 -3.92 6.22
N ALA A 121 -1.88 -4.65 7.18
CA ALA A 121 -1.25 -4.87 8.48
C ALA A 121 -0.39 -6.14 8.43
N PRO A 122 0.91 -6.08 8.75
CA PRO A 122 1.75 -7.28 8.79
C PRO A 122 1.21 -8.31 9.78
N ARG A 123 1.16 -9.57 9.36
CA ARG A 123 0.89 -10.71 10.25
C ARG A 123 2.16 -11.17 10.95
N GLU A 124 2.03 -11.72 12.16
CA GLU A 124 3.11 -12.39 12.90
C GLU A 124 3.40 -13.81 12.40
#